data_AF-A0A947YU40-F1
#
_entry.id   AF-A0A947YU40-F1
#
_cell.length_a   1.000
_cell.length_b   1.000
_cell.length_c   1.000
_cell.angle_alpha   90.00
_cell.angle_beta   90.00
_cell.angle_gamma   90.00
#
_symmetry.space_group_name_H-M   'P 1'
#
loop_
_entity.id
_entity.type
_entity.pdbx_description
1 polymer ?
#
loop_
_entity_poly.entity_id
_entity_poly.type
_entity_poly.pdbx_seq_one_letter_code
_entity_poly.pdbx_strand_id
1 'polypeptide(L)'
;MIEKQDYYFAQKADIAGGVAYSQVVKGSVFFTKNYIFEIPSMKSSFRKIAITKGALEWAIEMNSLAADMTVEEFEKAMLEALEDENVITVADCEKFNIQGGWWIFGQIRLKVKGRSPRAISVQPKAFRLELRKFYNLDS
;
A
#
# COMPACT_ATOMS: atom_id res chain seq x y z
N MET A 1 -25.96 -4.00 7.98
CA MET A 1 -24.95 -4.98 7.51
C MET A 1 -23.64 -4.24 7.46
N ILE A 2 -22.62 -4.72 8.15
CA ILE A 2 -21.26 -4.16 8.07
C ILE A 2 -20.73 -4.63 6.71
N GLU A 3 -20.45 -3.71 5.80
CA GLU A 3 -19.74 -4.03 4.56
C GLU A 3 -18.39 -4.61 4.96
N LYS A 4 -18.23 -5.92 4.79
CA LYS A 4 -16.97 -6.60 5.06
C LYS A 4 -16.03 -6.37 3.88
N GLN A 5 -15.03 -5.54 4.14
CA GLN A 5 -13.75 -5.36 3.45
C GLN A 5 -13.78 -5.09 1.93
N ASP A 6 -13.57 -3.81 1.57
CA ASP A 6 -13.12 -3.38 0.25
C ASP A 6 -11.63 -2.99 0.30
N TYR A 7 -10.75 -3.94 0.60
CA TYR A 7 -9.31 -3.72 0.50
C TYR A 7 -8.56 -4.93 -0.06
N TYR A 8 -7.37 -4.66 -0.61
CA TYR A 8 -6.42 -5.68 -1.07
C TYR A 8 -5.12 -5.59 -0.29
N PHE A 9 -4.56 -6.75 0.06
CA PHE A 9 -3.29 -6.84 0.77
C PHE A 9 -2.23 -7.56 -0.08
N ALA A 10 -1.11 -6.88 -0.30
CA ALA A 10 0.10 -7.45 -0.89
C ALA A 10 1.14 -7.65 0.21
N GLN A 11 1.32 -8.88 0.67
CA GLN A 11 2.31 -9.20 1.70
C GLN A 11 3.75 -8.92 1.22
N LYS A 12 4.03 -9.08 -0.07
CA LYS A 12 5.34 -8.83 -0.68
C LYS A 12 5.21 -7.79 -1.79
N ALA A 13 5.87 -6.66 -1.59
CA ALA A 13 5.97 -5.59 -2.56
C ALA A 13 7.40 -5.04 -2.60
N ASP A 14 7.85 -4.63 -3.79
CA ASP A 14 9.04 -3.81 -3.95
C ASP A 14 8.62 -2.35 -4.15
N ILE A 15 9.04 -1.47 -3.26
CA ILE A 15 8.66 -0.06 -3.19
C ILE A 15 9.86 0.78 -3.61
N ALA A 16 9.70 1.61 -4.62
CA ALA A 16 10.76 2.42 -5.21
C ALA A 16 10.35 3.88 -5.38
N GLY A 17 11.28 4.80 -5.11
CA GLY A 17 11.09 6.23 -5.33
C GLY A 17 10.48 6.96 -4.13
N GLY A 18 10.54 8.30 -4.16
CA GLY A 18 10.30 9.17 -3.01
C GLY A 18 11.60 9.75 -2.43
N VAL A 19 11.51 10.88 -1.71
CA VAL A 19 12.66 11.45 -0.97
C VAL A 19 13.15 10.49 0.12
N ALA A 20 12.25 9.63 0.62
CA ALA A 20 12.55 8.60 1.60
C ALA A 20 13.34 7.42 1.03
N TYR A 21 13.25 7.10 -0.26
CA TYR A 21 13.78 5.84 -0.80
C TYR A 21 14.67 6.10 -2.03
N SER A 22 15.97 6.25 -1.78
CA SER A 22 17.00 6.26 -2.84
C SER A 22 17.25 4.86 -3.44
N GLN A 23 16.68 3.81 -2.83
CA GLN A 23 16.81 2.42 -3.20
C GLN A 23 15.45 1.73 -3.17
N VAL A 24 15.35 0.56 -3.81
CA VAL A 24 14.18 -0.31 -3.73
C VAL A 24 14.09 -0.93 -2.34
N VAL A 25 12.98 -0.70 -1.64
CA VAL A 25 12.71 -1.26 -0.31
C VAL A 25 11.63 -2.33 -0.42
N LYS A 26 11.90 -3.50 0.17
CA LYS A 26 10.90 -4.57 0.29
C LYS A 26 9.92 -4.24 1.39
N GLY A 27 8.66 -4.63 1.25
CA GLY A 27 7.63 -4.36 2.25
C GLY A 27 6.33 -5.10 1.98
N SER A 28 5.31 -4.72 2.74
CA SER A 28 3.91 -5.09 2.50
C SER A 28 3.10 -3.84 2.17
N VAL A 29 1.99 -3.99 1.46
CA VAL A 29 1.15 -2.85 1.05
C VAL A 29 -0.33 -3.20 1.20
N PHE A 30 -1.10 -2.31 1.79
CA PHE A 30 -2.56 -2.36 1.78
C PHE A 30 -3.13 -1.34 0.79
N PHE A 31 -4.16 -1.73 0.07
CA PHE A 31 -4.87 -0.93 -0.92
C PHE A 31 -6.33 -0.82 -0.52
N THR A 32 -6.77 0.37 -0.16
CA THR A 32 -8.18 0.71 0.10
C THR A 32 -8.67 1.67 -0.99
N LYS A 33 -9.97 1.98 -1.03
CA LYS A 33 -10.48 2.97 -2.01
C LYS A 33 -9.84 4.35 -1.82
N ASN A 34 -9.57 4.73 -0.57
CA ASN A 34 -9.13 6.07 -0.20
C ASN A 34 -7.60 6.19 -0.09
N TYR A 35 -6.95 5.11 0.34
CA TYR A 35 -5.54 5.11 0.72
C TYR A 35 -4.76 3.89 0.22
N ILE A 36 -3.48 4.12 -0.04
CA ILE A 36 -2.46 3.08 -0.21
C ILE A 36 -1.50 3.21 0.97
N PHE A 37 -1.38 2.14 1.76
CA PHE A 37 -0.54 2.11 2.96
C PHE A 37 0.68 1.23 2.70
N GLU A 38 1.86 1.81 2.77
CA GLU A 38 3.14 1.15 2.57
C GLU A 38 3.75 0.75 3.92
N ILE A 39 4.21 -0.50 4.04
CA ILE A 39 4.84 -1.03 5.25
C ILE A 39 6.24 -1.53 4.86
N PRO A 40 7.26 -0.66 4.86
CA PRO A 40 8.62 -1.04 4.50
C PRO A 40 9.21 -2.04 5.52
N SER A 41 9.87 -3.11 5.04
CA SER A 41 10.56 -4.11 5.87
C SER A 41 11.85 -3.57 6.50
N MET A 42 12.50 -2.59 5.86
CA MET A 42 13.70 -1.95 6.36
C MET A 42 13.50 -0.44 6.34
N LYS A 43 12.98 0.13 7.44
CA LYS A 43 13.37 1.48 7.89
C LYS A 43 12.90 1.80 9.31
N SER A 44 13.78 2.52 10.00
CA SER A 44 13.84 2.84 11.42
C SER A 44 12.90 3.97 11.87
N SER A 45 11.69 4.07 11.33
CA SER A 45 10.77 5.17 11.68
C SER A 45 9.31 4.73 11.86
N PHE A 46 9.07 3.47 12.19
CA PHE A 46 7.79 3.06 12.79
C PHE A 46 7.73 3.53 14.25
N ARG A 47 7.47 4.81 14.49
CA ARG A 47 7.61 5.42 15.83
C ARG A 47 6.64 4.91 16.89
N LYS A 48 5.62 4.10 16.57
CA LYS A 48 4.60 3.72 17.58
C LYS A 48 4.27 2.23 17.75
N ILE A 49 4.47 1.36 16.75
CA ILE A 49 3.99 -0.05 16.85
C ILE A 49 5.05 -1.11 16.47
N ALA A 50 5.94 -0.85 15.52
CA ALA A 50 6.90 -1.86 15.04
C ALA A 50 8.19 -1.99 15.87
N ILE A 51 8.35 -1.26 16.97
CA ILE A 51 9.53 -1.43 17.86
C ILE A 51 9.50 -2.81 18.55
N THR A 52 8.34 -3.44 18.68
CA THR A 52 8.15 -4.71 19.39
C THR A 52 7.89 -5.93 18.51
N LYS A 53 7.37 -5.75 17.30
CA LYS A 53 7.05 -6.82 16.33
C LYS A 53 7.55 -6.37 14.97
N GLY A 54 8.29 -7.21 14.25
CA GLY A 54 8.81 -6.86 12.94
C GLY A 54 7.70 -6.38 11.98
N ALA A 55 8.09 -5.56 10.99
CA ALA A 55 7.13 -4.90 10.10
C ALA A 55 6.23 -5.88 9.33
N LEU A 56 6.75 -7.07 9.00
CA LEU A 56 5.99 -8.12 8.32
C LEU A 56 4.97 -8.78 9.26
N GLU A 57 5.39 -9.11 10.49
CA GLU A 57 4.54 -9.71 11.51
C GLU A 57 3.39 -8.76 11.85
N TRP A 58 3.68 -7.47 11.98
CA TRP A 58 2.66 -6.45 12.21
C TRP A 58 1.69 -6.32 11.03
N ALA A 59 2.18 -6.33 9.78
CA ALA A 59 1.32 -6.30 8.60
C ALA A 59 0.36 -7.50 8.55
N ILE A 60 0.84 -8.69 8.91
CA ILE A 60 0.01 -9.91 8.98
C ILE A 60 -1.04 -9.78 10.09
N GLU A 61 -0.65 -9.31 11.27
CA GLU A 61 -1.56 -9.07 12.40
C GLU A 61 -2.65 -8.06 12.02
N MET A 62 -2.28 -6.94 11.40
CA MET A 62 -3.24 -5.95 10.91
C MET A 62 -4.20 -6.52 9.88
N ASN A 63 -3.72 -7.36 8.96
CA ASN A 63 -4.58 -8.03 7.99
C ASN A 63 -5.57 -9.00 8.66
N SER A 64 -5.17 -9.65 9.76
CA SER A 64 -6.07 -10.49 10.57
C SER A 64 -7.10 -9.65 11.32
N LEU A 65 -6.68 -8.57 11.98
CA LEU A 65 -7.56 -7.67 12.73
C LEU A 65 -8.56 -6.95 11.83
N ALA A 66 -8.16 -6.66 10.59
CA ALA A 66 -9.02 -6.02 9.61
C ALA A 66 -10.30 -6.85 9.32
N ALA A 67 -10.33 -8.15 9.61
CA ALA A 67 -11.52 -8.99 9.45
C ALA A 67 -12.64 -8.66 10.45
N ASP A 68 -12.28 -8.03 11.56
CA ASP A 68 -13.16 -7.76 12.70
C ASP A 68 -13.55 -6.27 12.83
N MET A 69 -13.14 -5.42 11.89
CA MET A 69 -13.40 -3.97 11.90
C MET A 69 -13.93 -3.48 10.55
N THR A 70 -14.53 -2.28 10.52
CA THR A 70 -14.91 -1.64 9.25
C THR A 70 -13.69 -1.11 8.49
N VAL A 71 -13.85 -0.80 7.21
CA VAL A 71 -12.75 -0.24 6.40
C VAL A 71 -12.31 1.12 6.95
N GLU A 72 -13.22 1.94 7.46
CA GLU A 72 -12.92 3.25 8.05
C GLU A 72 -12.14 3.12 9.37
N GLU A 73 -12.52 2.15 10.20
CA GLU A 73 -11.79 1.84 11.44
C GLU A 73 -10.38 1.33 11.13
N PHE A 74 -10.25 0.49 10.11
CA PHE A 74 -8.96 0.02 9.61
C PHE A 74 -8.09 1.17 9.08
N GLU A 75 -8.64 2.01 8.19
CA GLU A 75 -7.95 3.17 7.63
C GLU A 75 -7.48 4.10 8.75
N LYS A 76 -8.33 4.36 9.76
CA LYS A 76 -7.96 5.16 10.92
C LYS A 76 -6.81 4.54 11.71
N ALA A 77 -6.87 3.24 12.00
CA ALA A 77 -5.80 2.54 12.72
C ALA A 77 -4.47 2.59 11.96
N MET A 78 -4.51 2.45 10.62
CA MET A 78 -3.34 2.53 9.76
C MET A 78 -2.74 3.95 9.72
N LEU A 79 -3.58 4.97 9.64
CA LEU A 79 -3.17 6.39 9.67
C LEU A 79 -2.53 6.77 11.01
N GLU A 80 -2.99 6.22 12.13
CA GLU A 80 -2.40 6.46 13.45
C GLU A 80 -1.05 5.74 13.64
N ALA A 81 -0.87 4.61 12.94
CA ALA A 81 0.30 3.75 13.05
C ALA A 81 1.45 4.13 12.12
N LEU A 82 1.14 4.60 10.91
CA LEU A 82 2.11 4.88 9.85
C LEU A 82 2.48 6.36 9.79
N GLU A 83 3.71 6.63 9.35
CA GLU A 83 4.14 7.99 9.03
C GLU A 83 3.52 8.46 7.71
N ASP A 84 3.26 9.76 7.57
CA ASP A 84 2.65 10.38 6.38
C ASP A 84 3.36 10.06 5.06
N GLU A 85 4.66 9.74 5.11
CA GLU A 85 5.44 9.34 3.93
C GLU A 85 5.11 7.94 3.43
N ASN A 86 4.53 7.10 4.27
CA ASN A 86 4.12 5.73 3.98
C ASN A 86 2.60 5.62 3.75
N VAL A 87 1.91 6.76 3.76
CA VAL A 87 0.49 6.88 3.44
C VAL A 87 0.35 7.68 2.14
N ILE A 88 -0.43 7.13 1.21
CA ILE A 88 -0.76 7.77 -0.06
C ILE A 88 -2.28 7.89 -0.16
N THR A 89 -2.80 9.11 -0.16
CA THR A 89 -4.20 9.36 -0.49
C THR A 89 -4.41 9.20 -1.99
N VAL A 90 -5.35 8.35 -2.39
CA VAL A 90 -5.64 8.05 -3.81
C VAL A 90 -6.15 9.30 -4.54
N ALA A 91 -7.00 10.09 -3.88
CA ALA A 91 -7.53 11.35 -4.43
C ALA A 91 -6.45 12.41 -4.72
N ASP A 92 -5.31 12.36 -4.03
CA ASP A 92 -4.19 13.31 -4.21
C ASP A 92 -3.20 12.87 -5.30
N CYS A 93 -3.44 11.72 -5.94
CA CYS A 93 -2.60 11.23 -7.02
C CYS A 93 -2.85 12.00 -8.32
N GLU A 94 -1.88 12.81 -8.76
CA GLU A 94 -1.85 13.41 -10.10
C GLU A 94 -1.73 12.35 -11.20
N LYS A 95 -1.05 11.23 -10.90
CA LYS A 95 -1.00 10.06 -11.77
C LYS A 95 -1.14 8.81 -10.93
N PHE A 96 -2.06 7.94 -11.33
CA PHE A 96 -2.19 6.60 -10.77
C PHE A 96 -2.44 5.62 -11.93
N ASN A 97 -1.49 4.72 -12.17
CA ASN A 97 -1.59 3.72 -13.22
C ASN A 97 -1.11 2.36 -12.71
N ILE A 98 -1.88 1.31 -13.01
CA ILE A 98 -1.52 -0.07 -12.69
C ILE A 98 -1.26 -0.82 -14.00
N GLN A 99 0.00 -1.16 -14.26
CA GLN A 99 0.37 -1.93 -15.46
C GLN A 99 0.10 -3.42 -15.25
N GLY A 100 -0.86 -3.96 -15.99
CA GLY A 100 -1.18 -5.40 -16.06
C GLY A 100 -0.25 -6.22 -16.98
N GLY A 101 0.85 -5.63 -17.48
CA GLY A 101 1.76 -6.23 -18.47
C GLY A 101 2.63 -7.39 -17.94
N TRP A 102 3.50 -7.91 -18.81
CA TRP A 102 4.39 -9.04 -18.53
C TRP A 102 5.36 -8.74 -17.36
N TRP A 103 5.68 -9.78 -16.59
CA TRP A 103 6.34 -9.83 -15.27
C TRP A 103 7.48 -8.85 -14.95
N ILE A 104 8.27 -8.38 -15.92
CA ILE A 104 9.38 -7.44 -15.73
C ILE A 104 8.98 -5.95 -15.80
N PHE A 105 7.76 -5.65 -16.26
CA PHE A 105 7.25 -4.28 -16.40
C PHE A 105 5.96 -3.98 -15.62
N GLY A 106 5.36 -4.99 -14.96
CA GLY A 106 4.11 -4.84 -14.22
C GLY A 106 4.30 -4.06 -12.91
N GLN A 107 4.21 -2.73 -12.97
CA GLN A 107 4.39 -1.84 -11.83
C GLN A 107 3.14 -0.97 -11.63
N ILE A 108 2.83 -0.68 -10.38
CA ILE A 108 1.92 0.38 -9.97
C ILE A 108 2.75 1.67 -9.95
N ARG A 109 2.37 2.68 -10.73
CA ARG A 109 3.05 3.97 -10.79
C ARG A 109 2.15 5.05 -10.21
N LEU A 110 2.69 5.76 -9.23
CA LEU A 110 1.98 6.77 -8.45
C LEU A 110 2.76 8.08 -8.51
N LYS A 111 2.05 9.19 -8.63
CA LYS A 111 2.59 10.54 -8.48
C LYS A 111 1.59 11.33 -7.66
N VAL A 112 1.96 11.61 -6.41
CA VAL A 112 1.19 12.50 -5.53
C VAL A 112 1.65 13.93 -5.75
N LYS A 113 0.71 14.88 -5.71
CA LYS A 113 1.01 16.31 -5.84
C LYS A 113 2.08 16.73 -4.83
N GLY A 114 3.12 17.41 -5.30
CA GLY A 114 4.22 17.88 -4.46
C GLY A 114 5.19 16.81 -3.95
N ARG A 115 4.99 15.51 -4.25
CA ARG A 115 5.91 14.42 -3.87
C ARG A 115 6.61 13.83 -5.10
N SER A 116 7.77 13.20 -4.93
CA SER A 116 8.45 12.49 -6.03
C SER A 116 7.63 11.29 -6.53
N PRO A 117 7.76 10.91 -7.81
CA PRO A 117 7.11 9.70 -8.32
C PRO A 117 7.49 8.46 -7.52
N ARG A 118 6.53 7.54 -7.35
CA ARG A 118 6.71 6.24 -6.71
C ARG A 118 6.31 5.11 -7.65
N ALA A 119 6.98 3.98 -7.50
CA ALA A 119 6.66 2.74 -8.16
C ALA A 119 6.54 1.63 -7.11
N ILE A 120 5.44 0.88 -7.16
CA ILE A 120 5.20 -0.28 -6.32
C ILE A 120 5.06 -1.49 -7.23
N SER A 121 5.92 -2.48 -7.05
CA SER A 121 5.83 -3.77 -7.74
C SER A 121 5.17 -4.79 -6.82
N VAL A 122 4.04 -5.34 -7.25
CA VAL A 122 3.33 -6.42 -6.53
C VAL A 122 3.10 -7.59 -7.49
N GLN A 123 3.27 -8.81 -7.01
CA GLN A 123 2.98 -10.04 -7.76
C GLN A 123 1.80 -10.77 -7.10
N PRO A 124 1.02 -11.58 -7.84
CA PRO A 124 1.13 -11.90 -9.28
C PRO A 124 0.41 -10.90 -10.20
N LYS A 125 0.47 -11.13 -11.53
CA LYS A 125 -0.29 -10.35 -12.52
C LYS A 125 -1.79 -10.28 -12.23
N ALA A 126 -2.39 -11.39 -11.78
CA ALA A 126 -3.82 -11.45 -11.47
C ALA A 126 -4.21 -10.42 -10.40
N PHE A 127 -3.44 -10.32 -9.32
CA PHE A 127 -3.63 -9.32 -8.27
C PHE A 127 -3.57 -7.89 -8.80
N ARG A 128 -2.64 -7.59 -9.73
CA ARG A 128 -2.57 -6.27 -10.38
C ARG A 128 -3.81 -5.97 -11.23
N LEU A 129 -4.36 -6.98 -11.91
CA LEU A 129 -5.59 -6.81 -12.71
C LEU A 129 -6.81 -6.60 -11.82
N GLU A 130 -6.88 -7.30 -10.68
CA GLU A 130 -7.92 -7.09 -9.67
C GLU A 130 -7.84 -5.69 -9.08
N LEU A 131 -6.65 -5.22 -8.70
CA LEU A 131 -6.44 -3.84 -8.26
C LEU A 131 -6.86 -2.82 -9.33
N ARG A 132 -6.56 -3.08 -10.60
CA ARG A 132 -6.93 -2.18 -11.69
C ARG A 132 -8.45 -2.01 -11.81
N LYS A 133 -9.19 -3.12 -11.69
CA LYS A 133 -10.65 -3.13 -11.60
C LYS A 133 -11.16 -2.43 -10.35
N PHE A 134 -10.53 -2.72 -9.21
CA PHE A 134 -10.89 -2.13 -7.92
C PHE A 134 -10.82 -0.60 -7.95
N TYR A 135 -9.85 -0.01 -8.64
CA TYR A 135 -9.73 1.44 -8.83
C TYR A 135 -10.43 1.97 -10.09
N ASN A 136 -11.19 1.15 -10.82
CA ASN A 136 -11.85 1.51 -12.07
C ASN A 136 -10.90 2.12 -13.13
N LEU A 137 -9.68 1.60 -13.24
CA LEU A 137 -8.64 2.10 -14.15
C LEU A 137 -8.64 1.38 -15.52
N ASP A 138 -9.69 0.63 -15.85
CA ASP A 138 -9.85 -0.11 -17.11
C ASP A 138 -10.42 0.74 -18.26
N SER A 139 -10.23 2.07 -18.19
CA SER A 139 -10.59 3.03 -19.26
C SER A 139 -9.79 2.82 -20.54
#